data_AF-A0A2D5NBS9-F1
#
_entry.id   AF-A0A2D5NBS9-F1
#
_cell.length_a   1.000
_cell.length_b   1.000
_cell.length_c   1.000
_cell.angle_alpha   90.00
_cell.angle_beta   90.00
_cell.angle_gamma   90.00
#
_symmetry.space_group_name_H-M   'P 1'
#
loop_
_entity.id
_entity.type
_entity.pdbx_description
1 polymer ?
#
loop_
_entity_poly.entity_id
_entity_poly.type
_entity_poly.pdbx_seq_one_letter_code
_entity_poly.pdbx_strand_id
1 'polypeptide(L)'
;MNGQEVKTAEFISAVQQLQSGEIDSLTLSYEGSLPFKQFQFEGWEYFNKHELKGIERKPLSASNFRPLVKEDIIQIKDNCIVLILTKKGGWKKRIGTFDFTGTPIQSFLIHDHYGYLYEKNYRSFSFSEPFRYNTTSDCFEFYQVIYGYEPIPSLENPTQDPIYLQSYHQLSITSAGEFQMILSENAPDILFSRHAYKPKTHTVEYEGVRIIYVSNLNLPELELWTQTHTTFSDMESHDSIVIPLSYGAIWYDQFFFVDTAVGYSIVNVSQYHENVMVFPGDGTMCTLENWKRYRSSWEDLGCKNGFFNTKYYTASELRLFPNYDDNQLYAAFSAACGEPVKNNNENIGVATPDINNPRIVLHQVVVRITIEGPRGIEMKYLVFQIANSC
;
A
#
# COMPACT_ATOMS: atom_id res chain seq x y z
N MET A 1 -61.42 -8.22 36.64
CA MET A 1 -60.95 -7.12 35.77
C MET A 1 -59.70 -7.59 35.06
N ASN A 2 -59.73 -7.52 33.74
CA ASN A 2 -58.70 -8.00 32.84
C ASN A 2 -57.39 -7.19 32.97
N GLY A 3 -56.28 -7.92 32.86
CA GLY A 3 -55.10 -7.55 32.07
C GLY A 3 -54.38 -6.26 32.41
N GLN A 4 -53.27 -6.38 33.14
CA GLN A 4 -52.10 -5.54 32.90
C GLN A 4 -50.97 -6.44 32.37
N GLU A 5 -50.92 -6.55 31.05
CA GLU A 5 -49.73 -6.95 30.31
C GLU A 5 -48.96 -5.66 29.98
N VAL A 6 -47.78 -5.49 30.56
CA VAL A 6 -46.77 -4.53 30.06
C VAL A 6 -45.40 -5.17 30.22
N LYS A 7 -44.89 -5.78 29.15
CA LYS A 7 -43.47 -6.18 29.02
C LYS A 7 -42.97 -5.84 27.62
N THR A 8 -42.94 -4.54 27.33
CA THR A 8 -42.43 -3.98 26.06
C THR A 8 -41.16 -3.13 26.28
N ALA A 9 -40.68 -2.96 27.51
CA ALA A 9 -39.94 -1.75 27.92
C ALA A 9 -38.45 -1.91 28.27
N GLU A 10 -37.88 -3.11 28.43
CA GLU A 10 -36.50 -3.20 28.96
C GLU A 10 -35.42 -2.88 27.91
N PHE A 11 -35.56 -3.34 26.67
CA PHE A 11 -34.51 -3.17 25.66
C PHE A 11 -34.42 -1.73 25.13
N ILE A 12 -35.53 -1.15 24.67
CA ILE A 12 -35.54 0.24 24.20
C ILE A 12 -35.05 1.22 25.28
N SER A 13 -35.46 1.00 26.54
CA SER A 13 -35.00 1.82 27.67
C SER A 13 -33.47 1.71 27.84
N ALA A 14 -32.92 0.50 27.81
CA ALA A 14 -31.47 0.31 27.91
C ALA A 14 -30.70 0.95 26.74
N VAL A 15 -31.24 0.89 25.52
CA VAL A 15 -30.65 1.56 24.35
C VAL A 15 -30.70 3.09 24.51
N GLN A 16 -31.81 3.63 24.99
CA GLN A 16 -31.95 5.07 25.26
C GLN A 16 -30.98 5.54 26.37
N GLN A 17 -30.79 4.74 27.42
CA GLN A 17 -29.79 4.98 28.47
C GLN A 17 -28.36 4.97 27.92
N LEU A 18 -28.03 4.04 27.02
CA LEU A 18 -26.73 4.01 26.36
C LEU A 18 -26.55 5.24 25.45
N GLN A 19 -27.60 5.68 24.76
CA GLN A 19 -27.57 6.86 23.89
C GLN A 19 -27.40 8.16 24.70
N SER A 20 -28.08 8.28 25.84
CA SER A 20 -27.97 9.43 26.74
C SER A 20 -26.64 9.46 27.51
N GLY A 21 -25.98 8.32 27.65
CA GLY A 21 -24.73 8.16 28.39
C GLY A 21 -24.94 7.82 29.88
N GLU A 22 -26.13 7.35 30.25
CA GLU A 22 -26.42 6.84 31.59
C GLU A 22 -25.74 5.50 31.88
N ILE A 23 -25.49 4.70 30.84
CA ILE A 23 -24.69 3.48 30.90
C ILE A 23 -23.60 3.52 29.82
N ASP A 24 -22.42 2.96 30.12
CA ASP A 24 -21.27 2.98 29.20
C ASP A 24 -21.36 1.90 28.11
N SER A 25 -22.03 0.79 28.39
CA SER A 25 -22.16 -0.31 27.45
C SER A 25 -23.40 -1.16 27.66
N LEU A 26 -23.88 -1.81 26.59
CA LEU A 26 -25.05 -2.69 26.62
C LEU A 26 -24.72 -4.04 25.98
N THR A 27 -24.87 -5.13 26.73
CA THR A 27 -24.70 -6.48 26.17
C THR A 27 -25.99 -6.95 25.51
N LEU A 28 -25.90 -7.41 24.26
CA LEU A 28 -27.04 -7.99 23.54
C LEU A 28 -27.44 -9.34 24.15
N SER A 29 -28.75 -9.54 24.24
CA SER A 29 -29.35 -10.81 24.65
C SER A 29 -30.56 -11.08 23.77
N TYR A 30 -30.49 -12.13 22.95
CA TYR A 30 -31.60 -12.64 22.16
C TYR A 30 -31.45 -14.15 21.98
N GLU A 31 -32.57 -14.85 21.85
CA GLU A 31 -32.58 -16.30 21.61
C GLU A 31 -32.34 -16.61 20.12
N GLY A 32 -31.71 -17.76 19.85
CA GLY A 32 -31.47 -18.23 18.49
C GLY A 32 -30.35 -17.48 17.74
N SER A 33 -30.54 -17.30 16.43
CA SER A 33 -29.59 -16.63 15.55
C SER A 33 -30.24 -15.38 14.96
N LEU A 34 -29.48 -14.29 14.92
CA LEU A 34 -29.83 -13.08 14.21
C LEU A 34 -30.06 -13.42 12.72
N PRO A 35 -31.26 -13.16 12.16
CA PRO A 35 -31.51 -13.36 10.73
C PRO A 35 -30.55 -12.51 9.90
N PHE A 36 -30.21 -12.96 8.70
CA PHE A 36 -29.32 -12.21 7.80
C PHE A 36 -29.92 -12.06 6.41
N LYS A 37 -29.60 -10.93 5.76
CA LYS A 37 -30.01 -10.61 4.40
C LYS A 37 -28.79 -10.62 3.49
N GLN A 38 -28.92 -11.28 2.35
CA GLN A 38 -28.02 -11.17 1.21
C GLN A 38 -28.81 -10.66 0.01
N PHE A 39 -28.12 -9.94 -0.88
CA PHE A 39 -28.66 -9.52 -2.16
C PHE A 39 -27.94 -10.28 -3.28
N GLN A 40 -28.66 -10.58 -4.36
CA GLN A 40 -28.12 -11.28 -5.52
C GLN A 40 -27.96 -10.27 -6.65
N PHE A 41 -26.77 -9.69 -6.73
CA PHE A 41 -26.33 -8.83 -7.82
C PHE A 41 -25.13 -9.48 -8.51
N GLU A 42 -24.93 -9.16 -9.78
CA GLU A 42 -23.74 -9.59 -10.52
C GLU A 42 -22.46 -9.14 -9.77
N GLY A 43 -21.51 -10.06 -9.61
CA GLY A 43 -20.25 -9.81 -8.91
C GLY A 43 -20.31 -9.98 -7.37
N TRP A 44 -21.47 -10.35 -6.80
CA TRP A 44 -21.64 -10.60 -5.37
C TRP A 44 -21.54 -12.08 -4.98
N GLU A 45 -21.47 -12.99 -5.95
CA GLU A 45 -21.58 -14.44 -5.76
C GLU A 45 -20.52 -14.95 -4.79
N TYR A 46 -19.29 -14.45 -4.92
CA TYR A 46 -18.18 -14.81 -4.06
C TYR A 46 -18.41 -14.36 -2.60
N PHE A 47 -18.81 -13.10 -2.41
CA PHE A 47 -19.11 -12.53 -1.09
C PHE A 47 -20.23 -13.31 -0.40
N ASN A 48 -21.32 -13.55 -1.12
CA ASN A 48 -22.49 -14.24 -0.58
C ASN A 48 -22.12 -15.67 -0.13
N LYS A 49 -21.40 -16.41 -0.97
CA LYS A 49 -20.92 -17.76 -0.66
C LYS A 49 -19.99 -17.78 0.55
N HIS A 50 -19.11 -16.78 0.68
CA HIS A 50 -18.16 -16.70 1.79
C HIS A 50 -18.85 -16.35 3.11
N GLU A 51 -19.73 -15.35 3.11
CA GLU A 51 -20.53 -15.01 4.29
C GLU A 51 -21.35 -16.22 4.76
N LEU A 52 -22.01 -16.93 3.84
CA LEU A 52 -22.81 -18.10 4.16
C LEU A 52 -21.99 -19.18 4.86
N LYS A 53 -20.82 -19.55 4.31
CA LYS A 53 -19.89 -20.50 4.96
C LYS A 53 -19.47 -20.05 6.36
N GLY A 54 -19.29 -18.74 6.56
CA GLY A 54 -18.94 -18.16 7.85
C GLY A 54 -20.08 -18.30 8.88
N ILE A 55 -21.32 -18.11 8.45
CA ILE A 55 -22.53 -18.23 9.28
C ILE A 55 -22.82 -19.71 9.60
N GLU A 56 -22.70 -20.61 8.63
CA GLU A 56 -22.86 -22.06 8.84
C GLU A 56 -21.89 -22.60 9.90
N ARG A 57 -20.64 -22.14 9.91
CA ARG A 57 -19.63 -22.51 10.91
C ARG A 57 -19.91 -21.92 12.29
N LYS A 58 -20.45 -20.70 12.33
CA LYS A 58 -20.66 -19.96 13.58
C LYS A 58 -21.91 -19.06 13.43
N PRO A 59 -23.10 -19.55 13.83
CA PRO A 59 -24.35 -18.81 13.75
C PRO A 59 -24.26 -17.44 14.43
N LEU A 60 -25.12 -16.49 14.03
CA LEU A 60 -25.09 -15.11 14.53
C LEU A 60 -25.79 -14.97 15.89
N SER A 61 -25.29 -15.68 16.91
CA SER A 61 -25.76 -15.57 18.30
C SER A 61 -25.31 -14.27 18.96
N ALA A 62 -26.07 -13.77 19.94
CA ALA A 62 -25.77 -12.53 20.66
C ALA A 62 -24.38 -12.56 21.32
N SER A 63 -24.00 -13.72 21.85
CA SER A 63 -22.69 -13.97 22.49
C SER A 63 -21.48 -13.72 21.58
N ASN A 64 -21.67 -13.69 20.26
CA ASN A 64 -20.61 -13.47 19.28
C ASN A 64 -20.29 -12.00 19.04
N PHE A 65 -21.10 -11.07 19.54
CA PHE A 65 -20.89 -9.64 19.39
C PHE A 65 -20.34 -9.04 20.68
N ARG A 66 -19.46 -8.03 20.57
CA ARG A 66 -19.02 -7.27 21.75
C ARG A 66 -20.21 -6.46 22.30
N PRO A 67 -20.15 -6.04 23.58
CA PRO A 67 -21.11 -5.07 24.10
C PRO A 67 -21.15 -3.82 23.20
N LEU A 68 -22.36 -3.29 23.02
CA LEU A 68 -22.64 -2.06 22.31
C LEU A 68 -22.11 -0.88 23.11
N VAL A 69 -21.63 0.14 22.40
CA VAL A 69 -21.33 1.46 22.92
C VAL A 69 -22.22 2.50 22.24
N LYS A 70 -22.20 3.75 22.72
CA LYS A 70 -23.03 4.84 22.18
C LYS A 70 -22.92 4.99 20.67
N GLU A 71 -21.72 4.87 20.12
CA GLU A 71 -21.43 5.02 18.68
C GLU A 71 -22.00 3.88 17.83
N ASP A 72 -22.37 2.75 18.44
CA ASP A 72 -23.01 1.65 17.73
C ASP A 72 -24.51 1.91 17.48
N ILE A 73 -25.10 2.93 18.11
CA ILE A 73 -26.51 3.31 17.91
C ILE A 73 -26.59 4.28 16.72
N ILE A 74 -27.11 3.79 15.59
CA ILE A 74 -27.26 4.62 14.38
C ILE A 74 -28.57 5.40 14.43
N GLN A 75 -29.67 4.72 14.75
CA GLN A 75 -30.98 5.35 14.75
C GLN A 75 -31.97 4.57 15.61
N ILE A 76 -32.88 5.30 16.25
CA ILE A 76 -34.11 4.76 16.84
C ILE A 76 -35.25 5.27 15.96
N LYS A 77 -35.82 4.38 15.14
CA LYS A 77 -36.98 4.66 14.28
C LYS A 77 -38.28 4.37 15.06
N ASP A 78 -39.42 4.74 14.49
CA ASP A 78 -40.73 4.58 15.12
C ASP A 78 -41.08 3.15 15.52
N ASN A 79 -40.56 2.13 14.81
CA ASN A 79 -40.86 0.72 15.07
C ASN A 79 -39.62 -0.18 15.20
N CYS A 80 -38.40 0.36 15.07
CA CYS A 80 -37.19 -0.45 15.13
C CYS A 80 -35.96 0.37 15.56
N ILE A 81 -34.95 -0.34 16.05
CA ILE A 81 -33.66 0.19 16.47
C ILE A 81 -32.62 -0.32 15.48
N VAL A 82 -31.79 0.60 14.96
CA VAL A 82 -30.71 0.32 14.01
C VAL A 82 -29.37 0.41 14.75
N LEU A 83 -28.65 -0.71 14.77
CA LEU A 83 -27.40 -0.87 15.50
C LEU A 83 -26.26 -1.35 14.62
N ILE A 84 -25.03 -1.03 14.99
CA ILE A 84 -23.81 -1.62 14.45
C ILE A 84 -23.32 -2.72 15.38
N LEU A 85 -23.28 -3.94 14.84
CA LEU A 85 -22.88 -5.14 15.55
C LEU A 85 -21.44 -5.50 15.18
N THR A 86 -20.53 -5.34 16.13
CA THR A 86 -19.12 -5.70 15.95
C THR A 86 -18.85 -7.09 16.53
N LYS A 87 -18.29 -8.01 15.72
CA LYS A 87 -18.00 -9.38 16.16
C LYS A 87 -16.82 -9.43 17.14
N LYS A 88 -16.89 -10.25 18.18
CA LYS A 88 -15.77 -10.48 19.13
C LYS A 88 -14.56 -11.05 18.40
N GLY A 89 -13.39 -10.45 18.64
CA GLY A 89 -12.10 -10.92 18.11
C GLY A 89 -11.93 -10.77 16.59
N GLY A 90 -12.72 -9.92 15.95
CA GLY A 90 -12.62 -9.69 14.51
C GLY A 90 -13.02 -8.27 14.10
N TRP A 91 -12.75 -7.95 12.85
CA TRP A 91 -13.06 -6.67 12.21
C TRP A 91 -14.48 -6.61 11.65
N LYS A 92 -15.16 -7.75 11.47
CA LYS A 92 -16.47 -7.78 10.80
C LYS A 92 -17.52 -6.94 11.52
N LYS A 93 -18.17 -6.04 10.78
CA LYS A 93 -19.29 -5.24 11.27
C LYS A 93 -20.55 -5.55 10.48
N ARG A 94 -21.67 -5.66 11.19
CA ARG A 94 -22.99 -5.83 10.60
C ARG A 94 -23.89 -4.69 11.02
N ILE A 95 -24.81 -4.30 10.15
CA ILE A 95 -26.00 -3.57 10.58
C ILE A 95 -26.96 -4.61 11.15
N GLY A 96 -27.51 -4.36 12.33
CA GLY A 96 -28.58 -5.15 12.92
C GLY A 96 -29.80 -4.28 13.17
N THR A 97 -30.98 -4.80 12.82
CA THR A 97 -32.26 -4.17 13.14
C THR A 97 -32.99 -5.00 14.19
N PHE A 98 -33.56 -4.32 15.17
CA PHE A 98 -34.26 -4.93 16.31
C PHE A 98 -35.58 -4.22 16.54
N ASP A 99 -36.59 -4.93 17.03
CA ASP A 99 -37.76 -4.25 17.58
C ASP A 99 -37.45 -3.65 18.96
N PHE A 100 -38.43 -2.96 19.55
CA PHE A 100 -38.26 -2.31 20.87
C PHE A 100 -38.14 -3.28 22.04
N THR A 101 -38.48 -4.56 21.83
CA THR A 101 -38.30 -5.62 22.83
C THR A 101 -36.90 -6.22 22.77
N GLY A 102 -36.11 -5.91 21.73
CA GLY A 102 -34.80 -6.50 21.48
C GLY A 102 -34.84 -7.76 20.64
N THR A 103 -36.00 -8.08 20.05
CA THR A 103 -36.12 -9.20 19.12
C THR A 103 -35.43 -8.84 17.80
N PRO A 104 -34.48 -9.67 17.32
CA PRO A 104 -33.80 -9.44 16.05
C PRO A 104 -34.75 -9.48 14.85
N ILE A 105 -34.66 -8.49 13.96
CA ILE A 105 -35.40 -8.44 12.71
C ILE A 105 -34.52 -8.98 11.58
N GLN A 106 -33.45 -8.26 11.21
CA GLN A 106 -32.49 -8.69 10.18
C GLN A 106 -31.08 -8.18 10.48
N SER A 107 -30.09 -8.72 9.76
CA SER A 107 -28.75 -8.16 9.70
C SER A 107 -28.13 -8.17 8.31
N PHE A 108 -27.26 -7.21 8.04
CA PHE A 108 -26.50 -7.11 6.82
C PHE A 108 -25.01 -6.94 7.11
N LEU A 109 -24.14 -7.73 6.48
CA LEU A 109 -22.70 -7.57 6.59
C LEU A 109 -22.27 -6.30 5.86
N ILE A 110 -21.87 -5.25 6.58
CA ILE A 110 -21.46 -3.99 5.92
C ILE A 110 -19.96 -3.82 5.87
N HIS A 111 -19.21 -4.52 6.72
CA HIS A 111 -17.76 -4.49 6.68
C HIS A 111 -17.15 -5.87 6.85
N ASP A 112 -16.30 -6.23 5.90
CA ASP A 112 -15.47 -7.45 5.94
C ASP A 112 -14.22 -7.24 5.08
N HIS A 113 -13.15 -7.94 5.45
CA HIS A 113 -11.97 -8.07 4.62
C HIS A 113 -11.53 -9.53 4.62
N TYR A 114 -11.31 -10.07 3.42
CA TYR A 114 -10.87 -11.44 3.24
C TYR A 114 -9.90 -11.53 2.07
N GLY A 115 -8.80 -12.25 2.24
CA GLY A 115 -7.83 -12.51 1.19
C GLY A 115 -7.49 -13.99 1.10
N TYR A 116 -7.46 -14.53 -0.11
CA TYR A 116 -6.95 -15.87 -0.38
C TYR A 116 -5.92 -15.80 -1.51
N LEU A 117 -4.66 -16.12 -1.19
CA LEU A 117 -3.50 -16.10 -2.09
C LEU A 117 -3.40 -14.82 -2.93
N TYR A 118 -4.08 -14.83 -4.08
CA TYR A 118 -4.00 -13.83 -5.13
C TYR A 118 -5.30 -13.04 -5.32
N GLU A 119 -6.27 -13.14 -4.43
CA GLU A 119 -7.50 -12.33 -4.48
C GLU A 119 -7.85 -11.83 -3.09
N LYS A 120 -8.09 -10.53 -2.99
CA LYS A 120 -8.57 -9.85 -1.79
C LYS A 120 -9.91 -9.20 -2.07
N ASN A 121 -10.80 -9.38 -1.13
CA ASN A 121 -12.17 -8.93 -1.14
C ASN A 121 -12.38 -8.00 0.05
N TYR A 122 -13.02 -6.87 -0.20
CA TYR A 122 -13.18 -5.82 0.79
C TYR A 122 -14.58 -5.20 0.66
N ARG A 123 -15.29 -5.05 1.78
CA ARG A 123 -16.53 -4.27 1.86
C ARG A 123 -16.32 -3.15 2.87
N SER A 124 -16.43 -1.91 2.42
CA SER A 124 -16.18 -0.73 3.25
C SER A 124 -16.61 0.56 2.55
N PHE A 125 -16.78 1.66 3.28
CA PHE A 125 -16.95 2.97 2.64
C PHE A 125 -15.61 3.58 2.19
N SER A 126 -14.56 3.43 3.00
CA SER A 126 -13.19 3.81 2.67
C SER A 126 -12.18 2.86 3.36
N PHE A 127 -10.88 3.10 3.21
CA PHE A 127 -9.84 2.35 3.93
C PHE A 127 -9.88 2.54 5.45
N SER A 128 -10.34 3.71 5.90
CA SER A 128 -10.43 4.06 7.32
C SER A 128 -11.85 3.95 7.88
N GLU A 129 -12.86 3.96 7.02
CA GLU A 129 -14.28 3.99 7.43
C GLU A 129 -15.04 2.76 6.90
N PRO A 130 -15.57 1.90 7.78
CA PRO A 130 -16.25 0.66 7.40
C PRO A 130 -17.56 0.91 6.64
N PHE A 131 -18.24 2.02 6.91
CA PHE A 131 -19.48 2.44 6.24
C PHE A 131 -19.69 3.93 6.54
N ARG A 132 -20.55 4.58 5.75
CA ARG A 132 -21.10 5.89 6.07
C ARG A 132 -22.61 5.80 6.15
N TYR A 133 -23.20 6.36 7.20
CA TYR A 133 -24.65 6.53 7.27
C TYR A 133 -25.00 7.96 6.86
N ASN A 134 -25.76 8.11 5.78
CA ASN A 134 -26.21 9.39 5.26
C ASN A 134 -27.58 9.72 5.84
N THR A 135 -27.62 10.68 6.77
CA THR A 135 -28.83 11.09 7.46
C THR A 135 -29.84 11.80 6.57
N THR A 136 -29.40 12.37 5.43
CA THR A 136 -30.28 13.08 4.50
C THR A 136 -31.08 12.11 3.64
N SER A 137 -30.43 11.04 3.16
CA SER A 137 -31.05 10.00 2.33
C SER A 137 -31.51 8.76 3.12
N ASP A 138 -31.30 8.74 4.44
CA ASP A 138 -31.61 7.62 5.34
C ASP A 138 -31.08 6.26 4.82
N CYS A 139 -29.81 6.26 4.41
CA CYS A 139 -29.17 5.07 3.85
C CYS A 139 -27.71 4.89 4.31
N PHE A 140 -27.25 3.65 4.29
CA PHE A 140 -25.86 3.28 4.45
C PHE A 140 -25.17 3.22 3.09
N GLU A 141 -24.06 3.91 2.98
CA GLU A 141 -23.20 3.96 1.81
C GLU A 141 -21.98 3.07 2.07
N PHE A 142 -21.68 2.19 1.12
CA PHE A 142 -20.48 1.36 1.13
C PHE A 142 -20.10 0.93 -0.28
N TYR A 143 -18.85 0.52 -0.43
CA TYR A 143 -18.34 -0.10 -1.63
C TYR A 143 -18.03 -1.56 -1.39
N GLN A 144 -18.03 -2.29 -2.49
CA GLN A 144 -17.52 -3.64 -2.58
C GLN A 144 -16.38 -3.67 -3.59
N VAL A 145 -15.24 -4.23 -3.18
CA VAL A 145 -14.01 -4.26 -3.97
C VAL A 145 -13.47 -5.67 -4.02
N ILE A 146 -13.14 -6.13 -5.22
CA ILE A 146 -12.36 -7.33 -5.47
C ILE A 146 -11.10 -6.89 -6.21
N TYR A 147 -9.93 -7.18 -5.64
CA TYR A 147 -8.65 -6.96 -6.30
C TYR A 147 -7.77 -8.20 -6.20
N GLY A 148 -7.02 -8.44 -7.26
CA GLY A 148 -6.11 -9.55 -7.40
C GLY A 148 -4.69 -9.23 -7.04
N TYR A 149 -3.88 -10.27 -7.06
CA TYR A 149 -2.45 -10.20 -7.23
C TYR A 149 -2.06 -10.92 -8.53
N GLU A 150 -1.48 -10.23 -9.52
CA GLU A 150 -0.86 -10.88 -10.68
C GLU A 150 0.59 -11.29 -10.34
N PRO A 151 0.96 -12.58 -10.41
CA PRO A 151 2.30 -13.04 -10.04
C PRO A 151 3.44 -12.43 -10.87
N ILE A 152 3.16 -12.14 -12.14
CA ILE A 152 4.06 -11.48 -13.08
C ILE A 152 3.21 -10.41 -13.78
N PRO A 153 3.39 -9.12 -13.47
CA PRO A 153 2.71 -8.02 -14.15
C PRO A 153 3.01 -8.01 -15.65
N SER A 154 2.20 -7.32 -16.44
CA SER A 154 2.46 -7.04 -17.86
C SER A 154 2.82 -5.57 -18.08
N LEU A 155 3.24 -5.19 -19.28
CA LEU A 155 3.46 -3.77 -19.60
C LEU A 155 2.17 -2.95 -19.54
N GLU A 156 1.04 -3.58 -19.88
CA GLU A 156 -0.30 -2.98 -19.83
C GLU A 156 -0.83 -2.88 -18.40
N ASN A 157 -0.51 -3.86 -17.54
CA ASN A 157 -0.87 -3.91 -16.13
C ASN A 157 0.39 -4.15 -15.27
N PRO A 158 1.25 -3.13 -15.07
CA PRO A 158 2.55 -3.31 -14.41
C PRO A 158 2.45 -3.41 -12.88
N THR A 159 1.25 -3.24 -12.32
CA THR A 159 1.03 -3.40 -10.89
C THR A 159 0.71 -4.84 -10.57
N GLN A 160 1.33 -5.38 -9.52
CA GLN A 160 0.94 -6.67 -9.00
C GLN A 160 -0.47 -6.68 -8.42
N ASP A 161 -1.11 -5.56 -8.08
CA ASP A 161 -2.43 -5.51 -7.43
C ASP A 161 -3.57 -5.02 -8.38
N PRO A 162 -4.02 -5.77 -9.41
CA PRO A 162 -5.11 -5.32 -10.28
C PRO A 162 -6.46 -5.27 -9.56
N ILE A 163 -7.22 -4.18 -9.71
CA ILE A 163 -8.60 -4.11 -9.22
C ILE A 163 -9.51 -4.73 -10.28
N TYR A 164 -10.16 -5.84 -9.95
CA TYR A 164 -11.03 -6.58 -10.88
C TYR A 164 -12.46 -6.06 -10.87
N LEU A 165 -12.96 -5.66 -9.69
CA LEU A 165 -14.33 -5.18 -9.53
C LEU A 165 -14.40 -4.13 -8.43
N GLN A 166 -15.09 -3.03 -8.73
CA GLN A 166 -15.52 -2.08 -7.73
C GLN A 166 -16.99 -1.69 -7.99
N SER A 167 -17.82 -1.79 -6.97
CA SER A 167 -19.21 -1.38 -7.02
C SER A 167 -19.59 -0.54 -5.81
N TYR A 168 -20.50 0.41 -6.03
CA TYR A 168 -21.04 1.31 -5.03
C TYR A 168 -22.47 0.93 -4.70
N HIS A 169 -22.80 0.99 -3.41
CA HIS A 169 -24.06 0.52 -2.88
C HIS A 169 -24.66 1.48 -1.87
N GLN A 170 -25.97 1.63 -1.94
CA GLN A 170 -26.76 2.34 -0.95
C GLN A 170 -27.85 1.42 -0.38
N LEU A 171 -27.80 1.18 0.92
CA LEU A 171 -28.70 0.29 1.64
C LEU A 171 -29.58 1.10 2.60
N SER A 172 -30.89 1.05 2.42
CA SER A 172 -31.85 1.64 3.37
C SER A 172 -32.50 0.58 4.25
N ILE A 173 -33.18 1.10 5.28
CA ILE A 173 -33.94 0.31 6.24
C ILE A 173 -35.37 0.82 6.25
N THR A 174 -36.32 -0.07 5.95
CA THR A 174 -37.76 0.25 5.96
C THR A 174 -38.26 0.57 7.38
N SER A 175 -39.48 1.09 7.47
CA SER A 175 -40.16 1.29 8.76
C SER A 175 -40.36 -0.02 9.55
N ALA A 176 -40.37 -1.18 8.88
CA ALA A 176 -40.44 -2.49 9.50
C ALA A 176 -39.06 -3.04 9.92
N GLY A 177 -37.98 -2.30 9.69
CA GLY A 177 -36.61 -2.75 9.99
C GLY A 177 -36.01 -3.71 8.95
N GLU A 178 -36.61 -3.81 7.76
CA GLU A 178 -36.11 -4.66 6.68
C GLU A 178 -35.12 -3.91 5.78
N PHE A 179 -34.12 -4.62 5.25
CA PHE A 179 -33.13 -4.02 4.37
C PHE A 179 -33.58 -3.96 2.91
N GLN A 180 -33.37 -2.80 2.28
CA GLN A 180 -33.59 -2.60 0.85
C GLN A 180 -32.36 -1.98 0.20
N MET A 181 -31.92 -2.52 -0.94
CA MET A 181 -30.85 -1.92 -1.74
C MET A 181 -31.48 -0.88 -2.67
N ILE A 182 -31.17 0.40 -2.47
CA ILE A 182 -31.69 1.50 -3.29
C ILE A 182 -30.81 1.70 -4.52
N LEU A 183 -29.50 1.54 -4.38
CA LEU A 183 -28.53 1.69 -5.45
C LEU A 183 -27.52 0.55 -5.41
N SER A 184 -27.21 0.00 -6.58
CA SER A 184 -26.14 -0.98 -6.77
C SER A 184 -25.61 -0.83 -8.18
N GLU A 185 -24.47 -0.16 -8.32
CA GLU A 185 -23.87 0.12 -9.62
C GLU A 185 -22.37 -0.17 -9.61
N ASN A 186 -21.83 -0.47 -10.79
CA ASN A 186 -20.38 -0.47 -10.97
C ASN A 186 -19.89 0.96 -10.73
N ALA A 187 -18.91 1.13 -9.85
CA ALA A 187 -18.38 2.45 -9.56
C ALA A 187 -17.62 2.93 -10.80
N PRO A 188 -18.03 4.05 -11.44
CA PRO A 188 -17.37 4.54 -12.66
C PRO A 188 -15.93 5.00 -12.38
N ASP A 189 -15.66 5.42 -11.15
CA ASP A 189 -14.35 5.80 -10.65
C ASP A 189 -13.86 4.80 -9.59
N ILE A 190 -12.60 4.38 -9.72
CA ILE A 190 -11.94 3.51 -8.76
C ILE A 190 -11.64 4.29 -7.47
N LEU A 191 -12.64 4.40 -6.58
CA LEU A 191 -12.51 5.07 -5.27
C LEU A 191 -11.62 4.30 -4.27
N PHE A 192 -11.40 3.00 -4.50
CA PHE A 192 -10.36 2.22 -3.84
C PHE A 192 -9.11 2.09 -4.71
N SER A 193 -8.77 3.13 -5.48
CA SER A 193 -7.48 3.13 -6.17
C SER A 193 -6.39 3.43 -5.16
N ARG A 194 -5.39 2.56 -5.09
CA ARG A 194 -4.03 3.11 -4.98
C ARG A 194 -3.81 3.84 -6.30
N HIS A 195 -4.08 5.14 -6.35
CA HIS A 195 -3.91 6.09 -7.47
C HIS A 195 -4.04 5.47 -8.88
N ALA A 196 -5.09 5.81 -9.64
CA ALA A 196 -5.28 5.39 -11.05
C ALA A 196 -3.93 5.34 -11.79
N TYR A 197 -3.42 4.13 -12.00
CA TYR A 197 -2.09 3.93 -12.57
C TYR A 197 -2.24 4.00 -14.08
N LYS A 198 -1.83 5.12 -14.68
CA LYS A 198 -1.72 5.21 -16.14
C LYS A 198 -0.27 4.89 -16.50
N PRO A 199 0.03 3.73 -17.10
CA PRO A 199 1.41 3.36 -17.38
C PRO A 199 2.06 4.34 -18.37
N LYS A 200 3.25 4.81 -18.03
CA LYS A 200 4.17 5.52 -18.92
C LYS A 200 5.46 4.75 -18.99
N THR A 201 5.81 4.35 -20.20
CA THR A 201 6.94 3.47 -20.49
C THR A 201 8.20 4.28 -20.77
N HIS A 202 9.32 3.87 -20.18
CA HIS A 202 10.64 4.42 -20.40
C HIS A 202 11.59 3.31 -20.82
N THR A 203 12.57 3.62 -21.68
CA THR A 203 13.36 2.57 -22.31
C THR A 203 14.84 2.90 -22.33
N VAL A 204 15.66 1.89 -22.04
CA VAL A 204 17.11 1.86 -22.30
C VAL A 204 17.38 0.73 -23.28
N GLU A 205 18.03 1.02 -24.39
CA GLU A 205 18.39 0.04 -25.41
C GLU A 205 19.90 -0.13 -25.51
N TYR A 206 20.33 -1.39 -25.36
CA TYR A 206 21.68 -1.87 -25.62
C TYR A 206 21.68 -2.78 -26.86
N GLU A 207 22.87 -3.10 -27.38
CA GLU A 207 23.02 -4.22 -28.30
C GLU A 207 22.49 -5.51 -27.64
N GLY A 208 21.54 -6.17 -28.32
CA GLY A 208 20.96 -7.45 -27.90
C GLY A 208 19.86 -7.41 -26.83
N VAL A 209 19.68 -6.28 -26.12
CA VAL A 209 18.70 -6.20 -25.02
C VAL A 209 18.10 -4.81 -24.86
N ARG A 210 16.81 -4.77 -24.56
CA ARG A 210 16.03 -3.59 -24.26
C ARG A 210 15.47 -3.71 -22.85
N ILE A 211 15.71 -2.70 -22.01
CA ILE A 211 15.19 -2.62 -20.65
C ILE A 211 14.11 -1.56 -20.62
N ILE A 212 12.97 -1.93 -20.05
CA ILE A 212 11.76 -1.14 -20.01
C ILE A 212 11.38 -0.91 -18.56
N TYR A 213 11.25 0.35 -18.17
CA TYR A 213 10.71 0.77 -16.87
C TYR A 213 9.32 1.35 -17.08
N VAL A 214 8.39 1.00 -16.19
CA VAL A 214 7.03 1.55 -16.24
C VAL A 214 6.79 2.41 -15.02
N SER A 215 6.46 3.67 -15.27
CA SER A 215 6.10 4.67 -14.27
C SER A 215 4.63 5.03 -14.36
N ASN A 216 4.14 5.82 -13.40
CA ASN A 216 2.77 6.34 -13.44
C ASN A 216 2.74 7.73 -14.08
N LEU A 217 2.05 7.86 -15.21
CA LEU A 217 1.84 9.12 -15.94
C LEU A 217 1.20 10.21 -15.08
N ASN A 218 0.45 9.83 -14.05
CA ASN A 218 -0.19 10.75 -13.11
C ASN A 218 0.74 11.18 -11.96
N LEU A 219 1.92 10.58 -11.81
CA LEU A 219 2.92 10.88 -10.77
C LEU A 219 4.31 11.07 -11.41
N PRO A 220 4.50 12.07 -12.29
CA PRO A 220 5.75 12.29 -13.00
C PRO A 220 6.94 12.57 -12.07
N GLU A 221 6.68 13.07 -10.86
CA GLU A 221 7.70 13.31 -9.83
C GLU A 221 8.31 12.02 -9.25
N LEU A 222 7.67 10.86 -9.44
CA LEU A 222 8.18 9.57 -9.02
C LEU A 222 8.94 8.84 -10.13
N GLU A 223 9.06 9.42 -11.32
CA GLU A 223 9.78 8.84 -12.44
C GLU A 223 11.29 8.77 -12.15
N LEU A 224 11.91 7.60 -12.35
CA LEU A 224 13.36 7.47 -12.25
C LEU A 224 14.10 8.22 -13.35
N TRP A 225 13.55 8.21 -14.57
CA TRP A 225 14.06 8.97 -15.70
C TRP A 225 12.95 9.22 -16.71
N THR A 226 13.19 10.16 -17.63
CA THR A 226 12.21 10.62 -18.63
C THR A 226 12.65 10.39 -20.07
N GLN A 227 13.95 10.18 -20.30
CA GLN A 227 14.54 10.09 -21.63
C GLN A 227 14.71 8.65 -22.09
N THR A 228 14.41 8.37 -23.36
CA THR A 228 14.85 7.11 -23.95
C THR A 228 16.35 7.16 -24.16
N HIS A 229 17.06 6.14 -23.72
CA HIS A 229 18.50 6.04 -23.88
C HIS A 229 18.87 4.92 -24.85
N THR A 230 19.79 5.19 -25.76
CA THR A 230 20.29 4.23 -26.74
C THR A 230 21.82 4.30 -26.78
N THR A 231 22.49 3.14 -26.77
CA THR A 231 23.97 3.07 -26.75
C THR A 231 24.59 2.54 -28.06
N PHE A 232 23.83 2.57 -29.16
CA PHE A 232 24.20 1.94 -30.44
C PHE A 232 25.26 2.68 -31.28
N SER A 233 25.69 3.90 -30.91
CA SER A 233 26.56 4.71 -31.78
C SER A 233 28.04 4.67 -31.37
N ASP A 234 28.83 4.10 -32.27
CA ASP A 234 30.23 4.34 -32.64
C ASP A 234 31.36 4.07 -31.60
N MET A 235 32.14 3.04 -31.96
CA MET A 235 33.43 2.57 -31.44
C MET A 235 33.53 2.00 -30.02
N GLU A 236 32.64 2.32 -29.09
CA GLU A 236 32.52 1.60 -27.80
C GLU A 236 31.04 1.61 -27.39
N SER A 237 30.28 0.56 -27.72
CA SER A 237 28.94 0.38 -27.14
C SER A 237 29.11 0.34 -25.63
N HIS A 238 28.64 1.37 -24.94
CA HIS A 238 28.80 1.43 -23.49
C HIS A 238 27.89 0.36 -22.90
N ASP A 239 28.49 -0.60 -22.21
CA ASP A 239 27.77 -1.62 -21.45
C ASP A 239 27.07 -1.03 -20.22
N SER A 240 27.24 0.25 -19.94
CA SER A 240 26.63 0.94 -18.82
C SER A 240 25.92 2.22 -19.22
N ILE A 241 24.86 2.54 -18.47
CA ILE A 241 24.25 3.86 -18.47
C ILE A 241 24.13 4.40 -17.05
N VAL A 242 24.43 5.69 -16.90
CA VAL A 242 24.28 6.40 -15.63
C VAL A 242 23.01 7.25 -15.70
N ILE A 243 22.11 6.99 -14.76
CA ILE A 243 20.82 7.68 -14.60
C ILE A 243 20.90 8.48 -13.30
N PRO A 244 21.08 9.81 -13.37
CA PRO A 244 21.06 10.65 -12.18
C PRO A 244 19.63 10.75 -11.65
N LEU A 245 19.45 10.41 -10.37
CA LEU A 245 18.17 10.49 -9.68
C LEU A 245 18.07 11.77 -8.86
N SER A 246 16.87 12.36 -8.85
CA SER A 246 16.55 13.50 -7.99
C SER A 246 16.55 13.10 -6.52
N TYR A 247 16.74 14.07 -5.63
CA TYR A 247 16.63 13.84 -4.19
C TYR A 247 15.24 13.31 -3.83
N GLY A 248 15.21 12.27 -2.99
CA GLY A 248 13.96 11.61 -2.59
C GLY A 248 13.36 10.66 -3.64
N ALA A 249 14.00 10.46 -4.79
CA ALA A 249 13.54 9.50 -5.79
C ALA A 249 13.43 8.08 -5.21
N ILE A 250 12.29 7.43 -5.49
CA ILE A 250 11.99 6.08 -5.01
C ILE A 250 12.56 5.08 -6.02
N TRP A 251 13.83 4.70 -5.84
CA TRP A 251 14.54 3.75 -6.73
C TRP A 251 14.27 2.28 -6.42
N TYR A 252 13.74 1.96 -5.25
CA TYR A 252 13.46 0.60 -4.80
C TYR A 252 12.02 0.18 -5.12
N ASP A 253 11.77 -1.13 -5.13
CA ASP A 253 10.49 -1.75 -5.49
C ASP A 253 9.92 -1.26 -6.84
N GLN A 254 10.80 -0.79 -7.73
CA GLN A 254 10.45 -0.36 -9.08
C GLN A 254 10.40 -1.57 -10.02
N PHE A 255 9.44 -1.55 -10.95
CA PHE A 255 9.16 -2.65 -11.87
C PHE A 255 9.86 -2.44 -13.22
N PHE A 256 10.53 -3.49 -13.68
CA PHE A 256 11.25 -3.50 -14.95
C PHE A 256 10.90 -4.72 -15.77
N PHE A 257 10.99 -4.55 -17.08
CA PHE A 257 10.83 -5.58 -18.09
C PHE A 257 12.06 -5.59 -18.99
N VAL A 258 12.51 -6.79 -19.35
CA VAL A 258 13.66 -7.01 -20.21
C VAL A 258 13.19 -7.77 -21.43
N ASP A 259 13.41 -7.17 -22.59
CA ASP A 259 13.12 -7.75 -23.89
C ASP A 259 14.45 -8.00 -24.61
N THR A 260 14.66 -9.23 -25.09
CA THR A 260 15.91 -9.62 -25.75
C THR A 260 15.72 -9.74 -27.25
N ALA A 261 16.74 -9.32 -28.00
CA ALA A 261 16.75 -9.52 -29.45
C ALA A 261 16.79 -11.02 -29.80
N VAL A 262 16.44 -11.35 -31.05
CA VAL A 262 16.51 -12.72 -31.55
C VAL A 262 17.95 -13.26 -31.40
N GLY A 263 18.07 -14.45 -30.80
CA GLY A 263 19.38 -15.08 -30.54
C GLY A 263 20.03 -14.68 -29.22
N TYR A 264 19.35 -13.86 -28.40
CA TYR A 264 19.77 -13.51 -27.04
C TYR A 264 18.81 -14.09 -25.99
N SER A 265 19.34 -14.45 -24.83
CA SER A 265 18.58 -14.91 -23.67
C SER A 265 19.07 -14.26 -22.38
N ILE A 266 18.17 -14.09 -21.40
CA ILE A 266 18.51 -13.54 -20.08
C ILE A 266 19.08 -14.67 -19.23
N VAL A 267 20.30 -14.49 -18.72
CA VAL A 267 20.95 -15.44 -17.81
C VAL A 267 20.61 -15.08 -16.36
N ASN A 268 20.78 -13.82 -15.97
CA ASN A 268 20.54 -13.34 -14.61
C ASN A 268 20.33 -11.83 -14.61
N VAL A 269 19.51 -11.33 -13.67
CA VAL A 269 19.48 -9.91 -13.31
C VAL A 269 19.82 -9.77 -11.83
N SER A 270 20.82 -8.94 -11.52
CA SER A 270 21.33 -8.78 -10.16
C SER A 270 21.53 -7.31 -9.82
N GLN A 271 21.47 -6.95 -8.54
CA GLN A 271 21.73 -5.61 -8.05
C GLN A 271 22.82 -5.57 -6.99
N TYR A 272 23.51 -4.44 -6.86
CA TYR A 272 24.28 -4.09 -5.67
C TYR A 272 24.19 -2.58 -5.42
N HIS A 273 24.69 -2.15 -4.26
CA HIS A 273 24.78 -0.76 -3.90
C HIS A 273 26.17 -0.35 -3.46
N GLU A 274 26.44 0.95 -3.60
CA GLU A 274 27.61 1.57 -3.01
C GLU A 274 27.22 2.66 -2.02
N ASN A 275 27.94 2.68 -0.89
CA ASN A 275 27.87 3.78 0.06
C ASN A 275 29.16 4.60 0.00
N VAL A 276 28.99 5.92 0.12
CA VAL A 276 30.09 6.89 0.24
C VAL A 276 29.96 7.66 1.54
N MET A 277 31.03 8.33 1.91
CA MET A 277 31.02 9.28 3.03
C MET A 277 30.75 10.69 2.52
N VAL A 278 29.83 11.38 3.19
CA VAL A 278 29.49 12.78 2.96
C VAL A 278 29.57 13.57 4.25
N PHE A 279 29.75 14.88 4.09
CA PHE A 279 29.77 15.86 5.17
C PHE A 279 28.74 16.94 4.84
N PRO A 280 27.59 16.95 5.55
CA PRO A 280 26.55 17.94 5.32
C PRO A 280 26.95 19.29 5.93
N GLY A 281 26.57 20.36 5.26
CA GLY A 281 26.53 21.74 5.76
C GLY A 281 25.17 22.37 5.47
N ASP A 282 24.93 23.58 5.97
CA ASP A 282 23.74 24.37 5.64
C ASP A 282 23.76 24.76 4.16
N GLY A 283 22.95 24.07 3.35
CA GLY A 283 22.82 24.32 1.91
C GLY A 283 24.03 23.90 1.08
N THR A 284 25.04 23.26 1.68
CA THR A 284 26.24 22.75 1.00
C THR A 284 26.54 21.33 1.46
N MET A 285 27.21 20.55 0.62
CA MET A 285 27.61 19.18 0.97
C MET A 285 28.97 18.89 0.33
N CYS A 286 29.84 18.20 1.07
CA CYS A 286 31.04 17.62 0.50
C CYS A 286 30.94 16.09 0.47
N THR A 287 31.29 15.46 -0.64
CA THR A 287 31.29 14.01 -0.83
C THR A 287 32.69 13.49 -1.10
N LEU A 288 33.11 12.44 -0.40
CA LEU A 288 34.39 11.77 -0.66
C LEU A 288 34.26 10.69 -1.73
N GLU A 289 33.89 11.09 -2.95
CA GLU A 289 33.60 10.16 -4.04
C GLU A 289 34.80 9.30 -4.44
N ASN A 290 36.02 9.82 -4.36
CA ASN A 290 37.22 9.14 -4.86
C ASN A 290 38.09 8.49 -3.77
N TRP A 291 37.64 8.44 -2.52
CA TRP A 291 38.47 7.92 -1.42
C TRP A 291 38.19 6.45 -1.09
N LYS A 292 37.14 6.18 -0.32
CA LYS A 292 36.70 4.84 0.06
C LYS A 292 35.22 4.69 -0.28
N ARG A 293 34.86 3.49 -0.74
CA ARG A 293 33.49 3.12 -1.06
C ARG A 293 33.19 1.77 -0.45
N TYR A 294 32.02 1.64 0.18
CA TYR A 294 31.48 0.32 0.43
C TYR A 294 30.83 -0.17 -0.85
N ARG A 295 31.03 -1.45 -1.19
CA ARG A 295 30.35 -2.12 -2.28
C ARG A 295 29.76 -3.41 -1.74
N SER A 296 28.43 -3.55 -1.82
CA SER A 296 27.77 -4.78 -1.41
C SER A 296 28.01 -5.92 -2.40
N SER A 297 27.74 -7.15 -1.95
CA SER A 297 27.68 -8.31 -2.83
C SER A 297 26.52 -8.19 -3.82
N TRP A 298 26.67 -8.80 -4.99
CA TRP A 298 25.57 -8.94 -5.94
C TRP A 298 24.44 -9.77 -5.35
N GLU A 299 23.24 -9.21 -5.39
CA GLU A 299 22.00 -9.85 -5.01
C GLU A 299 21.20 -10.20 -6.26
N ASP A 300 20.72 -11.44 -6.36
CA ASP A 300 19.82 -11.85 -7.45
C ASP A 300 18.44 -11.22 -7.30
N LEU A 301 17.95 -10.61 -8.38
CA LEU A 301 16.61 -10.02 -8.46
C LEU A 301 15.54 -11.02 -8.91
N GLY A 302 15.92 -12.25 -9.26
CA GLY A 302 14.97 -13.32 -9.54
C GLY A 302 14.14 -13.06 -10.79
N CYS A 303 14.78 -12.55 -11.85
CA CYS A 303 14.11 -12.23 -13.12
C CYS A 303 13.37 -13.44 -13.69
N LYS A 304 12.07 -13.28 -13.98
CA LYS A 304 11.20 -14.31 -14.57
C LYS A 304 10.47 -13.74 -15.76
N ASN A 305 10.57 -14.42 -16.92
CA ASN A 305 9.94 -13.97 -18.17
C ASN A 305 10.26 -12.50 -18.51
N GLY A 306 11.50 -12.08 -18.26
CA GLY A 306 11.93 -10.69 -18.46
C GLY A 306 11.50 -9.70 -17.38
N PHE A 307 10.63 -10.08 -16.44
CA PHE A 307 10.20 -9.20 -15.36
C PHE A 307 11.12 -9.32 -14.13
N PHE A 308 11.47 -8.18 -13.54
CA PHE A 308 12.15 -8.11 -12.24
C PHE A 308 11.79 -6.82 -11.48
N ASN A 309 12.04 -6.82 -10.18
CA ASN A 309 11.93 -5.63 -9.33
C ASN A 309 13.25 -5.35 -8.60
N THR A 310 13.62 -4.07 -8.50
CA THR A 310 14.70 -3.63 -7.60
C THR A 310 14.30 -3.90 -6.15
N LYS A 311 15.24 -4.27 -5.27
CA LYS A 311 14.93 -4.48 -3.85
C LYS A 311 15.41 -3.34 -2.98
N TYR A 312 14.66 -3.11 -1.91
CA TYR A 312 15.02 -2.19 -0.84
C TYR A 312 16.21 -2.70 0.00
N TYR A 313 17.08 -1.78 0.46
CA TYR A 313 18.16 -2.06 1.40
C TYR A 313 17.82 -1.55 2.79
N THR A 314 18.15 -2.34 3.82
CA THR A 314 17.90 -1.97 5.22
C THR A 314 18.79 -0.82 5.68
N ALA A 315 18.35 -0.11 6.72
CA ALA A 315 19.13 0.97 7.33
C ALA A 315 20.52 0.51 7.83
N SER A 316 20.65 -0.76 8.21
CA SER A 316 21.95 -1.36 8.56
C SER A 316 22.89 -1.48 7.36
N GLU A 317 22.38 -1.94 6.20
CA GLU A 317 23.17 -2.11 4.98
C GLU A 317 23.61 -0.76 4.38
N LEU A 318 22.77 0.26 4.53
CA LEU A 318 23.05 1.63 4.08
C LEU A 318 24.07 2.37 4.97
N ARG A 319 24.42 1.82 6.13
CA ARG A 319 25.45 2.37 7.05
C ARG A 319 26.77 1.63 6.98
N LEU A 320 26.90 0.60 6.13
CA LEU A 320 28.15 -0.12 5.97
C LEU A 320 29.17 0.74 5.25
N PHE A 321 30.37 0.82 5.83
CA PHE A 321 31.51 1.53 5.26
C PHE A 321 32.83 0.85 5.66
N PRO A 322 33.86 0.86 4.81
CA PRO A 322 35.16 0.29 5.18
C PRO A 322 35.76 1.02 6.39
N ASN A 323 36.46 0.30 7.27
CA ASN A 323 37.17 0.90 8.38
C ASN A 323 38.19 1.95 7.91
N TYR A 324 38.33 3.03 8.66
CA TYR A 324 39.30 4.10 8.42
C TYR A 324 39.83 4.62 9.77
N ASP A 325 40.96 5.30 9.71
CA ASP A 325 41.51 6.06 10.84
C ASP A 325 41.40 7.57 10.60
N ASP A 326 41.59 8.34 11.67
CA ASP A 326 41.40 9.79 11.67
C ASP A 326 42.36 10.53 10.73
N ASN A 327 43.58 10.02 10.53
CA ASN A 327 44.56 10.64 9.65
C ASN A 327 44.17 10.45 8.18
N GLN A 328 43.68 9.25 7.82
CA GLN A 328 43.17 8.98 6.48
C GLN A 328 41.94 9.82 6.18
N LEU A 329 41.03 9.95 7.16
CA LEU A 329 39.85 10.79 7.04
C LEU A 329 40.22 12.26 6.83
N TYR A 330 41.14 12.79 7.64
CA TYR A 330 41.62 14.17 7.53
C TYR A 330 42.21 14.45 6.15
N ALA A 331 43.07 13.57 5.65
CA ALA A 331 43.69 13.75 4.34
C ALA A 331 42.64 13.72 3.21
N ALA A 332 41.68 12.79 3.27
CA ALA A 332 40.63 12.67 2.27
C ALA A 332 39.67 13.86 2.30
N PHE A 333 39.27 14.31 3.49
CA PHE A 333 38.46 15.51 3.69
C PHE A 333 39.19 16.74 3.15
N SER A 334 40.45 16.94 3.52
CA SER A 334 41.22 18.11 3.09
C SER A 334 41.38 18.18 1.57
N ALA A 335 41.54 17.02 0.92
CA ALA A 335 41.67 16.94 -0.53
C ALA A 335 40.35 17.23 -1.28
N ALA A 336 39.20 16.83 -0.73
CA ALA A 336 37.90 16.96 -1.40
C ALA A 336 37.12 18.22 -0.98
N CYS A 337 37.21 18.60 0.29
CA CYS A 337 36.39 19.62 0.94
C CYS A 337 37.20 20.88 1.33
N GLY A 338 38.53 20.82 1.27
CA GLY A 338 39.43 21.84 1.81
C GLY A 338 39.79 21.60 3.28
N GLU A 339 40.73 22.39 3.80
CA GLU A 339 41.25 22.21 5.17
C GLU A 339 40.12 22.33 6.23
N PRO A 340 40.01 21.38 7.17
CA PRO A 340 39.04 21.45 8.25
C PRO A 340 39.23 22.71 9.09
N VAL A 341 38.13 23.41 9.37
CA VAL A 341 38.17 24.59 10.24
C VAL A 341 38.52 24.14 11.66
N LYS A 342 39.75 24.42 12.09
CA LYS A 342 40.16 24.23 13.48
C LYS A 342 39.42 25.27 14.32
N ASN A 343 38.40 24.83 15.06
CA ASN A 343 37.60 25.62 16.01
C ASN A 343 38.22 26.99 16.36
N ASN A 344 37.65 28.06 15.83
CA ASN A 344 37.81 29.40 16.34
C ASN A 344 36.44 30.08 16.30
N ASN A 345 36.14 30.83 17.36
CA ASN A 345 34.86 31.44 17.71
C ASN A 345 34.34 32.51 16.72
N GLU A 346 34.57 32.36 15.43
CA GLU A 346 34.29 33.34 14.40
C GLU A 346 33.73 32.64 13.16
N ASN A 347 32.44 32.26 13.20
CA ASN A 347 31.50 32.17 12.07
C ASN A 347 30.22 31.45 12.51
N ILE A 348 29.50 32.05 13.47
CA ILE A 348 28.15 31.63 13.83
C ILE A 348 27.21 32.14 12.72
N GLY A 349 27.07 31.39 11.63
CA GLY A 349 26.12 31.77 10.57
C GLY A 349 26.18 31.00 9.26
N VAL A 350 27.23 30.22 9.01
CA VAL A 350 27.29 29.34 7.83
C VAL A 350 27.82 27.99 8.28
N ALA A 351 26.95 26.99 8.46
CA ALA A 351 27.41 25.63 8.75
C ALA A 351 28.05 25.05 7.47
N THR A 352 29.36 25.20 7.30
CA THR A 352 30.10 24.53 6.23
C THR A 352 30.25 23.04 6.54
N PRO A 353 30.51 22.16 5.54
CA PRO A 353 30.83 20.76 5.78
C PRO A 353 31.91 20.60 6.88
N ASP A 354 31.65 19.77 7.89
CA ASP A 354 32.54 19.57 9.05
C ASP A 354 32.99 18.11 9.12
N ILE A 355 34.31 17.89 9.20
CA ILE A 355 34.92 16.57 9.35
C ILE A 355 34.41 15.78 10.56
N ASN A 356 33.92 16.47 11.60
CA ASN A 356 33.37 15.87 12.81
C ASN A 356 31.92 15.37 12.65
N ASN A 357 31.28 15.64 11.50
CA ASN A 357 29.91 15.22 11.20
C ASN A 357 29.85 14.34 9.93
N PRO A 358 30.60 13.23 9.85
CA PRO A 358 30.51 12.33 8.71
C PRO A 358 29.15 11.62 8.69
N ARG A 359 28.58 11.49 7.51
CA ARG A 359 27.44 10.61 7.24
C ARG A 359 27.80 9.60 6.16
N ILE A 360 27.35 8.37 6.35
CA ILE A 360 27.41 7.34 5.32
C ILE A 360 26.08 7.36 4.61
N VAL A 361 26.12 7.51 3.29
CA VAL A 361 24.93 7.62 2.45
C VAL A 361 25.03 6.70 1.25
N LEU A 362 23.86 6.28 0.76
CA LEU A 362 23.74 5.53 -0.48
C LEU A 362 24.12 6.43 -1.65
N HIS A 363 25.17 6.05 -2.38
CA HIS A 363 25.65 6.82 -3.52
C HIS A 363 25.04 6.35 -4.83
N GLN A 364 25.01 5.04 -5.03
CA GLN A 364 24.46 4.46 -6.24
C GLN A 364 23.90 3.06 -6.02
N VAL A 365 22.93 2.72 -6.85
CA VAL A 365 22.39 1.37 -7.00
C VAL A 365 22.63 0.93 -8.43
N VAL A 366 23.23 -0.25 -8.60
CA VAL A 366 23.63 -0.76 -9.90
C VAL A 366 22.91 -2.06 -10.18
N VAL A 367 22.15 -2.08 -11.26
CA VAL A 367 21.49 -3.29 -11.79
C VAL A 367 22.32 -3.82 -12.96
N ARG A 368 22.71 -5.09 -12.90
CA ARG A 368 23.39 -5.81 -13.98
C ARG A 368 22.46 -6.82 -14.60
N ILE A 369 22.37 -6.78 -15.91
CA ILE A 369 21.63 -7.69 -16.76
C ILE A 369 22.68 -8.53 -17.50
N THR A 370 22.77 -9.81 -17.14
CA THR A 370 23.65 -10.77 -17.82
C THR A 370 22.83 -11.47 -18.89
N ILE A 371 23.30 -11.39 -20.14
CA ILE A 371 22.67 -12.02 -21.29
C ILE A 371 23.64 -13.00 -21.96
N GLU A 372 23.10 -14.03 -22.59
CA GLU A 372 23.85 -14.91 -23.48
C GLU A 372 23.41 -14.62 -24.91
N GLY A 373 24.38 -14.30 -25.77
CA GLY A 373 24.16 -13.99 -27.18
C GLY A 373 25.10 -14.76 -28.10
N PRO A 374 25.08 -14.47 -29.42
CA PRO A 374 25.89 -15.17 -30.41
C PRO A 374 27.41 -15.10 -30.18
N ARG A 375 27.88 -14.09 -29.45
CA ARG A 375 29.30 -13.87 -29.12
C ARG A 375 29.69 -14.40 -27.73
N GLY A 376 28.75 -14.99 -26.99
CA GLY A 376 28.95 -15.48 -25.62
C GLY A 376 28.18 -14.67 -24.59
N ILE A 377 28.70 -14.63 -23.35
CA ILE A 377 28.06 -13.94 -22.23
C ILE A 377 28.44 -12.45 -22.27
N GLU A 378 27.43 -11.59 -22.20
CA GLU A 378 27.55 -10.14 -22.13
C GLU A 378 26.87 -9.59 -20.86
N MET A 379 27.31 -8.42 -20.39
CA MET A 379 26.76 -7.78 -19.19
C MET A 379 26.41 -6.33 -19.50
N LYS A 380 25.17 -5.92 -19.23
CA LYS A 380 24.71 -4.54 -19.34
C LYS A 380 24.36 -3.98 -17.96
N TYR A 381 24.54 -2.69 -17.73
CA TYR A 381 24.48 -2.07 -16.41
C TYR A 381 23.62 -0.81 -16.39
N LEU A 382 22.57 -0.79 -15.58
CA LEU A 382 21.88 0.44 -15.19
C LEU A 382 22.47 0.95 -13.88
N VAL A 383 23.02 2.16 -13.87
CA VAL A 383 23.60 2.81 -12.69
C VAL A 383 22.69 3.95 -12.26
N PHE A 384 21.92 3.75 -11.20
CA PHE A 384 21.13 4.80 -10.57
C PHE A 384 22.01 5.59 -9.61
N GLN A 385 22.39 6.81 -10.00
CA GLN A 385 23.21 7.70 -9.19
C GLN A 385 22.31 8.56 -8.31
N ILE A 386 22.40 8.39 -6.99
CA ILE A 386 21.48 9.05 -6.05
C ILE A 386 21.99 10.43 -5.70
N ALA A 387 21.17 11.45 -5.91
CA ALA A 387 21.46 12.78 -5.39
C ALA A 387 21.47 12.75 -3.86
N ASN A 388 22.65 12.99 -3.31
CA ASN A 388 22.82 13.31 -1.91
C ASN A 388 22.70 14.83 -1.81
N SER A 389 21.51 15.36 -1.56
CA SER A 389 21.34 16.77 -1.16
C SER A 389 20.75 16.82 0.25
N CYS A 390 20.88 17.97 0.93
CA CYS A 390 20.46 18.15 2.32
C CYS A 390 18.95 18.00 2.51
#